data_AF-A0A5Q2NM69-F1
#
_entry.id   AF-A0A5Q2NM69-F1
#
_cell.length_a   1.000
_cell.length_b   1.000
_cell.length_c   1.000
_cell.angle_alpha   90.00
_cell.angle_beta   90.00
_cell.angle_gamma   90.00
#
_symmetry.space_group_name_H-M   'P 1'
#
loop_
_entity.id
_entity.type
_entity.pdbx_description
1 polymer ?
#
loop_
_entity_poly.entity_id
_entity_poly.type
_entity_poly.pdbx_seq_one_letter_code
_entity_poly.pdbx_strand_id
1 'polypeptide(L)'
;MQANDLERKRRSRQAFGLGAAALLLAVLALYSSSRGAGTPGWGVPDKPASASQLVSASTGDLGRLWQWADAEFSGGAAGGSWGLRWLVPELTETQAKQLGTQLAGVDAASVPSTDERGAESGILWKAERTDEPGRWLVSALRSGSGEGEMEAVIRLAAAQPASKLSLERAQARVLGVLRGAGVDDAAALLSIQASGNGLREDSAERILAAAEARRLDKYEDEATIVSTYATDRLEGSVSLEADDGSERANLQLAQSKPGNKPGAAITIGVPLLTGEAGRP
;
A
#
# COMPACT_ATOMS: atom_id res chain seq x y z
N MET A 1 -3.33 -31.03 -40.40
CA MET A 1 -2.93 -29.61 -40.35
C MET A 1 -3.97 -28.72 -39.61
N GLN A 2 -4.68 -29.26 -38.61
CA GLN A 2 -5.74 -28.54 -37.86
C GLN A 2 -5.53 -28.56 -36.32
N ALA A 3 -4.54 -29.31 -35.81
CA ALA A 3 -4.25 -29.36 -34.37
C ALA A 3 -3.38 -28.19 -33.87
N ASN A 4 -2.52 -27.62 -34.73
CA ASN A 4 -1.62 -26.52 -34.37
C ASN A 4 -2.32 -25.15 -34.25
N ASP A 5 -3.51 -24.99 -34.84
CA ASP A 5 -4.23 -23.71 -34.86
C ASP A 5 -5.11 -23.52 -33.60
N LEU A 6 -5.52 -24.62 -32.97
CA LEU A 6 -6.23 -24.60 -31.68
C LEU A 6 -5.29 -24.32 -30.51
N GLU A 7 -4.04 -24.79 -30.54
CA GLU A 7 -3.05 -24.43 -29.51
C GLU A 7 -2.58 -22.97 -29.63
N ARG A 8 -2.48 -22.40 -30.84
CA ARG A 8 -2.23 -20.96 -31.01
C ARG A 8 -3.38 -20.09 -30.52
N LYS A 9 -4.64 -20.47 -30.77
CA LYS A 9 -5.81 -19.76 -30.25
C LYS A 9 -6.03 -19.92 -28.75
N ARG A 10 -5.52 -20.99 -28.13
CA ARG A 10 -5.58 -21.19 -26.66
C ARG A 10 -4.46 -20.45 -25.93
N ARG A 11 -3.28 -20.30 -26.55
CA ARG A 11 -2.19 -19.45 -26.03
C ARG A 11 -2.40 -17.95 -26.27
N SER A 12 -3.23 -17.54 -27.23
CA SER A 12 -3.53 -16.12 -27.49
C SER A 12 -4.65 -15.53 -26.62
N ARG A 13 -5.17 -16.27 -25.63
CA ARG A 13 -6.13 -15.78 -24.62
C ARG A 13 -5.48 -15.55 -23.25
N GLN A 14 -4.16 -15.68 -23.15
CA GLN A 14 -3.36 -15.40 -21.95
C GLN A 14 -2.63 -14.03 -22.01
N ALA A 15 -3.05 -13.15 -22.92
CA ALA A 15 -2.47 -11.82 -23.10
C ALA A 15 -3.50 -10.68 -22.87
N PHE A 16 -4.49 -10.92 -22.01
CA PHE A 16 -5.38 -9.87 -21.52
C PHE A 16 -4.78 -9.28 -20.24
N GLY A 17 -4.55 -7.96 -20.24
CA GLY A 17 -4.40 -7.16 -19.03
C GLY A 17 -3.03 -7.13 -18.35
N LEU A 18 -1.91 -7.25 -19.07
CA LEU A 18 -0.54 -7.09 -18.51
C LEU A 18 -0.15 -5.63 -18.17
N GLY A 19 -1.12 -4.75 -17.90
CA GLY A 19 -0.91 -3.31 -17.68
C GLY A 19 -1.10 -2.80 -16.24
N ALA A 20 -1.70 -3.58 -15.33
CA ALA A 20 -2.10 -3.09 -14.00
C ALA A 20 -1.23 -3.61 -12.83
N ALA A 21 -0.31 -4.56 -13.08
CA ALA A 21 0.54 -5.16 -12.04
C ALA A 21 1.86 -4.40 -11.76
N ALA A 22 2.13 -3.29 -12.47
CA ALA A 22 3.38 -2.52 -12.35
C ALA A 22 3.26 -1.24 -11.48
N LEU A 23 2.08 -0.93 -10.93
CA LEU A 23 1.82 0.39 -10.36
C LEU A 23 2.17 0.60 -8.88
N LEU A 24 2.85 -0.34 -8.22
CA LEU A 24 3.33 -0.13 -6.84
C LEU A 24 4.68 -0.79 -6.49
N LEU A 25 5.49 -1.15 -7.50
CA LEU A 25 6.91 -1.49 -7.32
C LEU A 25 7.89 -0.42 -7.84
N ALA A 26 7.39 0.62 -8.51
CA ALA A 26 8.21 1.71 -9.04
C ALA A 26 8.70 2.74 -8.00
N VAL A 27 8.22 2.68 -6.74
CA VAL A 27 8.78 3.51 -5.65
C VAL A 27 9.88 2.77 -4.86
N LEU A 28 10.11 1.47 -5.14
CA LEU A 28 11.19 0.66 -4.54
C LEU A 28 12.38 0.38 -5.48
N ALA A 29 12.28 0.71 -6.77
CA ALA A 29 13.37 0.52 -7.73
C ALA A 29 14.53 1.53 -7.60
N LEU A 30 14.40 2.56 -6.74
CA LEU A 30 15.51 3.46 -6.39
C LEU A 30 16.42 2.91 -5.28
N TYR A 31 16.17 1.70 -4.76
CA TYR A 31 16.94 1.16 -3.63
C TYR A 31 17.78 -0.09 -3.93
N SER A 32 17.83 -0.59 -5.17
CA SER A 32 18.59 -1.82 -5.49
C SER A 32 19.52 -1.78 -6.70
N SER A 33 19.72 -0.63 -7.36
CA SER A 33 20.76 -0.52 -8.40
C SER A 33 22.15 -0.23 -7.80
N SER A 34 22.63 -1.12 -6.93
CA SER A 34 24.06 -1.28 -6.67
C SER A 34 24.47 -2.73 -6.92
N ARG A 35 24.74 -3.02 -8.20
CA ARG A 35 25.56 -4.11 -8.80
C ARG A 35 24.86 -4.76 -9.99
N GLY A 36 25.25 -4.30 -11.18
CA GLY A 36 25.68 -5.14 -12.30
C GLY A 36 24.68 -6.11 -12.95
N ALA A 37 24.50 -5.88 -14.25
CA ALA A 37 24.10 -6.82 -15.32
C ALA A 37 22.60 -6.96 -15.65
N GLY A 38 22.23 -6.31 -16.77
CA GLY A 38 21.23 -6.79 -17.72
C GLY A 38 19.77 -6.47 -17.39
N THR A 39 19.24 -5.40 -17.97
CA THR A 39 17.80 -5.09 -17.95
C THR A 39 17.18 -5.50 -19.30
N PRO A 40 16.35 -6.56 -19.38
CA PRO A 40 15.42 -6.71 -20.49
C PRO A 40 14.22 -5.79 -20.25
N GLY A 41 13.84 -5.06 -21.30
CA GLY A 41 12.93 -3.93 -21.25
C GLY A 41 11.52 -4.25 -20.72
N TRP A 42 11.01 -3.31 -19.93
CA TRP A 42 9.61 -3.16 -19.61
C TRP A 42 9.23 -1.70 -19.87
N GLY A 43 8.25 -1.50 -20.76
CA GLY A 43 7.65 -0.18 -20.98
C GLY A 43 6.93 0.24 -19.72
N VAL A 44 7.39 1.34 -19.11
CA VAL A 44 6.68 2.05 -18.07
C VAL A 44 5.42 2.64 -18.72
N PRO A 45 4.20 2.43 -18.19
CA PRO A 45 3.04 3.20 -18.63
C PRO A 45 3.35 4.68 -18.44
N ASP A 46 3.11 5.52 -19.46
CA ASP A 46 3.52 6.93 -19.50
C ASP A 46 2.93 7.81 -18.37
N LYS A 47 2.04 7.27 -17.53
CA LYS A 47 1.44 8.00 -16.42
C LYS A 47 1.22 7.11 -15.19
N PRO A 48 1.81 7.43 -14.02
CA PRO A 48 1.40 6.81 -12.77
C PRO A 48 -0.09 7.12 -12.50
N ALA A 49 -0.82 6.20 -11.86
CA ALA A 49 -2.19 6.45 -11.44
C ALA A 49 -2.23 7.76 -10.64
N SER A 50 -3.01 8.72 -11.13
CA SER A 50 -3.09 10.05 -10.50
C SER A 50 -3.84 9.92 -9.18
N ALA A 51 -3.55 10.76 -8.17
CA ALA A 51 -4.23 10.74 -6.87
C ALA A 51 -5.77 10.76 -6.99
N SER A 52 -6.31 11.28 -8.10
CA SER A 52 -7.71 11.27 -8.49
C SER A 52 -8.34 9.90 -8.73
N GLN A 53 -7.55 8.82 -8.83
CA GLN A 53 -8.03 7.45 -9.07
C GLN A 53 -8.06 6.61 -7.78
N LEU A 54 -7.65 7.19 -6.64
CA LEU A 54 -7.59 6.53 -5.35
C LEU A 54 -8.75 6.99 -4.46
N VAL A 55 -9.43 6.02 -3.87
CA VAL A 55 -10.38 6.22 -2.77
C VAL A 55 -9.68 5.79 -1.49
N SER A 56 -9.66 6.68 -0.50
CA SER A 56 -9.06 6.45 0.82
C SER A 56 -9.75 5.29 1.53
N ALA A 57 -8.97 4.41 2.18
CA ALA A 57 -9.54 3.41 3.06
C ALA A 57 -10.18 4.07 4.31
N SER A 58 -11.21 3.43 4.86
CA SER A 58 -11.93 3.97 6.01
C SER A 58 -11.68 3.20 7.32
N THR A 59 -12.18 3.74 8.43
CA THR A 59 -12.22 3.00 9.70
C THR A 59 -13.07 1.72 9.60
N GLY A 60 -14.09 1.72 8.72
CA GLY A 60 -14.87 0.54 8.40
C GLY A 60 -14.04 -0.54 7.74
N ASP A 61 -13.15 -0.16 6.81
CA ASP A 61 -12.20 -1.07 6.17
C ASP A 61 -11.23 -1.67 7.19
N LEU A 62 -10.63 -0.84 8.06
CA LEU A 62 -9.81 -1.33 9.18
C LEU A 62 -10.55 -2.35 10.04
N GLY A 63 -11.81 -2.07 10.38
CA GLY A 63 -12.64 -2.98 11.17
C GLY A 63 -12.87 -4.33 10.49
N ARG A 64 -13.05 -4.35 9.17
CA ARG A 64 -13.24 -5.57 8.37
C ARG A 64 -11.95 -6.37 8.23
N LEU A 65 -10.83 -5.72 7.89
CA LEU A 65 -9.52 -6.37 7.89
C LEU A 65 -9.21 -6.98 9.25
N TRP A 66 -9.50 -6.26 10.34
CA TRP A 66 -9.26 -6.76 11.69
C TRP A 66 -10.03 -8.06 11.94
N GLN A 67 -11.32 -8.12 11.56
CA GLN A 67 -12.12 -9.33 11.73
C GLN A 67 -11.59 -10.51 10.90
N TRP A 68 -11.18 -10.27 9.65
CA TRP A 68 -10.62 -11.34 8.80
C TRP A 68 -9.28 -11.84 9.33
N ALA A 69 -8.39 -10.94 9.75
CA ALA A 69 -7.12 -11.30 10.37
C ALA A 69 -7.33 -12.04 11.71
N ASP A 70 -8.32 -11.65 12.50
CA ASP A 70 -8.62 -12.30 13.79
C ASP A 70 -9.06 -13.75 13.64
N ALA A 71 -9.83 -14.04 12.58
CA ALA A 71 -10.28 -15.39 12.29
C ALA A 71 -9.18 -16.28 11.69
N GLU A 72 -8.23 -15.71 10.94
CA GLU A 72 -7.37 -16.48 10.04
C GLU A 72 -5.86 -16.35 10.31
N PHE A 73 -5.43 -15.49 11.24
CA PHE A 73 -4.03 -15.46 11.69
C PHE A 73 -3.81 -16.35 12.92
N SER A 74 -2.65 -17.01 13.02
CA SER A 74 -2.33 -17.93 14.12
C SER A 74 -2.31 -17.28 15.52
N GLY A 75 -2.25 -15.95 15.62
CA GLY A 75 -2.35 -15.17 16.86
C GLY A 75 -3.52 -14.18 16.87
N GLY A 76 -4.50 -14.39 15.99
CA GLY A 76 -5.55 -13.42 15.69
C GLY A 76 -4.99 -12.11 15.14
N ALA A 77 -5.83 -11.07 15.12
CA ALA A 77 -5.45 -9.78 14.56
C ALA A 77 -4.44 -9.07 15.46
N ALA A 78 -4.54 -9.25 16.78
CA ALA A 78 -3.61 -8.68 17.75
C ALA A 78 -2.19 -9.25 17.63
N GLY A 79 -2.04 -10.51 17.19
CA GLY A 79 -0.75 -11.12 16.92
C GLY A 79 -0.19 -10.83 15.52
N GLY A 80 -0.92 -10.12 14.68
CA GLY A 80 -0.47 -9.68 13.35
C GLY A 80 0.29 -8.36 13.39
N SER A 81 1.10 -8.13 12.36
CA SER A 81 1.76 -6.85 12.10
C SER A 81 0.86 -5.93 11.29
N TRP A 82 0.69 -4.68 11.74
CA TRP A 82 -0.18 -3.70 11.09
C TRP A 82 0.62 -2.48 10.64
N GLY A 83 0.30 -2.01 9.44
CA GLY A 83 0.83 -0.79 8.85
C GLY A 83 -0.29 0.11 8.35
N LEU A 84 -0.29 1.37 8.75
CA LEU A 84 -1.18 2.39 8.17
C LEU A 84 -0.31 3.42 7.45
N ARG A 85 -0.72 3.82 6.24
CA ARG A 85 -0.02 4.82 5.44
C ARG A 85 -1.01 5.85 4.92
N TRP A 86 -0.74 7.12 5.18
CA TRP A 86 -1.45 8.24 4.56
C TRP A 86 -0.54 8.92 3.55
N LEU A 87 -1.06 9.16 2.34
CA LEU A 87 -0.52 10.12 1.40
C LEU A 87 -1.38 11.37 1.45
N VAL A 88 -0.76 12.53 1.69
CA VAL A 88 -1.44 13.83 1.76
C VAL A 88 -0.80 14.73 0.70
N PRO A 89 -1.44 14.90 -0.46
CA PRO A 89 -0.92 15.74 -1.53
C PRO A 89 -1.21 17.22 -1.26
N GLU A 90 -0.65 18.09 -2.11
CA GLU A 90 -1.02 19.52 -2.21
C GLU A 90 -0.84 20.34 -0.92
N LEU A 91 0.20 20.04 -0.15
CA LEU A 91 0.54 20.75 1.07
C LEU A 91 1.40 21.99 0.79
N THR A 92 1.19 23.04 1.58
CA THR A 92 2.16 24.12 1.75
C THR A 92 3.31 23.67 2.65
N GLU A 93 4.45 24.35 2.58
CA GLU A 93 5.60 24.09 3.47
C GLU A 93 5.23 24.21 4.95
N THR A 94 4.40 25.21 5.30
CA THR A 94 3.93 25.45 6.67
C THR A 94 3.08 24.28 7.16
N GLN A 95 2.13 23.81 6.34
CA GLN A 95 1.28 22.67 6.68
C GLN A 95 2.09 21.39 6.85
N ALA A 96 3.02 21.11 5.92
CA ALA A 96 3.91 19.97 6.02
C ALA A 96 4.71 20.01 7.33
N LYS A 97 5.36 21.13 7.65
CA LYS A 97 6.11 21.29 8.91
C LYS A 97 5.23 21.06 10.14
N GLN A 98 4.02 21.65 10.15
CA GLN A 98 3.06 21.46 11.24
C GLN A 98 2.68 19.99 11.43
N LEU A 99 2.42 19.26 10.35
CA LEU A 99 2.15 17.81 10.37
C LEU A 99 3.33 17.04 10.99
N GLY A 100 4.55 17.34 10.55
CA GLY A 100 5.78 16.74 11.09
C GLY A 100 5.93 16.96 12.59
N THR A 101 5.79 18.21 13.05
CA THR A 101 5.93 18.55 14.47
C THR A 101 4.84 17.90 15.33
N GLN A 102 3.57 17.91 14.90
CA GLN A 102 2.46 17.38 15.71
C GLN A 102 2.41 15.84 15.75
N LEU A 103 2.80 15.17 14.67
CA LEU A 103 2.78 13.71 14.60
C LEU A 103 4.08 13.09 15.13
N ALA A 104 5.24 13.62 14.74
CA ALA A 104 6.53 13.04 15.07
C ALA A 104 7.31 13.80 16.16
N GLY A 105 6.86 14.96 16.64
CA GLY A 105 7.39 15.60 17.85
C GLY A 105 8.84 16.12 17.76
N VAL A 106 9.44 16.17 16.57
CA VAL A 106 10.77 16.74 16.34
C VAL A 106 10.61 18.03 15.55
N ASP A 107 11.48 19.02 15.82
CA ASP A 107 11.78 20.06 14.82
C ASP A 107 12.25 19.33 13.57
N ALA A 108 11.38 19.20 12.57
CA ALA A 108 11.60 18.37 11.39
C ALA A 108 12.97 18.69 10.80
N ALA A 109 13.97 17.84 11.08
CA ALA A 109 15.32 18.05 10.61
C ALA A 109 15.23 17.93 9.08
N SER A 110 15.43 19.05 8.38
CA SER A 110 15.57 19.03 6.93
C SER A 110 16.72 18.10 6.62
N VAL A 111 16.42 16.97 6.02
CA VAL A 111 17.43 16.18 5.33
C VAL A 111 17.24 16.58 3.88
N PRO A 112 17.86 17.68 3.41
CA PRO A 112 17.81 18.01 2.01
C PRO A 112 18.48 16.87 1.25
N SER A 113 17.70 16.06 0.54
CA SER A 113 18.23 15.21 -0.51
C SER A 113 18.09 15.97 -1.82
N THR A 114 19.17 16.52 -2.35
CA THR A 114 19.23 16.89 -3.76
C THR A 114 19.17 15.60 -4.59
N ASP A 115 18.38 15.60 -5.66
CA ASP A 115 18.42 14.49 -6.61
C ASP A 115 19.76 14.45 -7.37
N GLU A 116 19.96 13.40 -8.17
CA GLU A 116 21.17 13.20 -8.97
C GLU A 116 21.38 14.27 -10.06
N ARG A 117 20.42 15.19 -10.24
CA ARG A 117 20.46 16.29 -11.20
C ARG A 117 20.65 17.66 -10.54
N GLY A 118 20.77 17.71 -9.22
CA GLY A 118 20.87 18.97 -8.47
C GLY A 118 19.58 19.80 -8.49
N ALA A 119 18.45 19.18 -8.84
CA ALA A 119 17.12 19.78 -8.72
C ALA A 119 16.53 19.45 -7.34
N GLU A 120 15.78 20.39 -6.77
CA GLU A 120 15.16 20.23 -5.43
C GLU A 120 13.93 19.28 -5.44
N SER A 121 13.87 18.28 -6.32
CA SER A 121 12.86 17.22 -6.22
C SER A 121 13.39 16.09 -5.34
N GLY A 122 12.89 16.00 -4.11
CA GLY A 122 13.37 15.02 -3.15
C GLY A 122 12.61 15.01 -1.84
N ILE A 123 13.12 14.21 -0.90
CA ILE A 123 12.64 14.22 0.47
C ILE A 123 13.18 15.49 1.12
N LEU A 124 12.29 16.36 1.58
CA LEU A 124 12.63 17.62 2.22
C LEU A 124 13.05 17.41 3.67
N TRP A 125 12.33 16.53 4.37
CA TRP A 125 12.62 16.12 5.74
C TRP A 125 11.92 14.82 6.09
N LYS A 126 12.44 14.18 7.15
CA LYS A 126 11.81 13.03 7.80
C LYS A 126 11.80 13.25 9.30
N ALA A 127 10.73 12.82 9.94
CA ALA A 127 10.62 12.82 11.39
C ALA A 127 10.03 11.50 11.86
N GLU A 128 10.57 10.96 12.95
CA GLU A 128 10.15 9.68 13.51
C GLU A 128 9.80 9.85 14.99
N ARG A 129 8.77 9.13 15.43
CA ARG A 129 8.39 9.04 16.83
C ARG A 129 7.88 7.66 17.14
N THR A 130 8.18 7.14 18.31
CA THR A 130 7.52 5.94 18.84
C THR A 130 6.67 6.33 20.05
N ASP A 131 5.41 5.93 20.05
CA ASP A 131 4.48 6.06 21.18
C ASP A 131 3.52 4.86 21.26
N GLU A 132 2.46 4.93 22.08
CA GLU A 132 1.56 3.79 22.37
C GLU A 132 1.01 3.09 21.10
N PRO A 133 0.49 3.80 20.09
CA PRO A 133 0.10 3.18 18.81
C PRO A 133 1.21 2.43 18.07
N GLY A 134 2.47 2.82 18.26
CA GLY A 134 3.63 2.24 17.56
C GLY A 134 4.60 3.30 17.05
N ARG A 135 5.31 2.97 15.98
CA ARG A 135 6.32 3.83 15.35
C ARG A 135 5.74 4.62 14.19
N TRP A 136 5.75 5.93 14.32
CA TRP A 136 5.40 6.91 13.31
C TRP A 136 6.61 7.33 12.50
N LEU A 137 6.46 7.42 11.19
CA LEU A 137 7.42 8.04 10.28
C LEU A 137 6.68 8.99 9.35
N VAL A 138 7.02 10.28 9.44
CA VAL A 138 6.47 11.34 8.60
C VAL A 138 7.56 11.82 7.67
N SER A 139 7.26 11.93 6.38
CA SER A 139 8.19 12.45 5.37
C SER A 139 7.48 13.51 4.54
N ALA A 140 8.12 14.66 4.34
CA ALA A 140 7.69 15.60 3.32
C ALA A 140 8.50 15.43 2.04
N LEU A 141 7.80 15.48 0.92
CA LEU A 141 8.32 15.34 -0.42
C LEU A 141 7.99 16.61 -1.18
N ARG A 142 8.87 17.00 -2.11
CA ARG A 142 8.53 18.03 -3.10
C ARG A 142 8.04 17.36 -4.37
N SER A 143 6.82 17.69 -4.80
CA SER A 143 6.21 17.20 -6.05
C SER A 143 6.43 18.15 -7.24
N GLY A 144 6.96 19.36 -7.01
CA GLY A 144 7.45 20.27 -8.06
C GLY A 144 7.98 21.63 -7.54
N SER A 145 8.13 22.65 -8.38
CA SER A 145 8.70 23.97 -8.06
C SER A 145 7.74 25.07 -7.54
N GLY A 146 6.42 24.83 -7.50
CA GLY A 146 5.37 25.80 -7.15
C GLY A 146 4.94 25.79 -5.67
N GLU A 147 4.17 26.82 -5.27
CA GLU A 147 3.51 26.87 -3.95
C GLU A 147 2.37 25.82 -3.91
N GLY A 148 2.34 24.98 -2.87
CA GLY A 148 1.40 23.84 -2.79
C GLY A 148 1.92 22.56 -3.44
N GLU A 149 3.18 22.51 -3.86
CA GLU A 149 3.79 21.31 -4.48
C GLU A 149 4.59 20.49 -3.45
N MET A 150 4.05 20.34 -2.24
CA MET A 150 4.55 19.38 -1.26
C MET A 150 3.56 18.27 -0.99
N GLU A 151 4.07 17.09 -0.67
CA GLU A 151 3.27 15.95 -0.24
C GLU A 151 3.82 15.45 1.09
N ALA A 152 2.95 14.97 1.98
CA ALA A 152 3.35 14.25 3.17
C ALA A 152 3.01 12.76 3.05
N VAL A 153 3.98 11.92 3.37
CA VAL A 153 3.77 10.49 3.60
C VAL A 153 3.89 10.23 5.09
N ILE A 154 2.78 9.85 5.71
CA ILE A 154 2.70 9.48 7.12
C ILE A 154 2.57 7.97 7.18
N ARG A 155 3.45 7.32 7.94
CA ARG A 155 3.42 5.87 8.18
C ARG A 155 3.32 5.59 9.66
N LEU A 156 2.53 4.59 10.02
CA LEU A 156 2.49 3.99 11.33
C LEU A 156 2.76 2.49 11.19
N ALA A 157 3.82 2.01 11.81
CA ALA A 157 4.02 0.60 12.11
C ALA A 157 3.49 0.34 13.54
N ALA A 158 2.43 -0.46 13.66
CA ALA A 158 1.73 -0.63 14.93
C ALA A 158 2.59 -1.34 15.98
N ALA A 159 2.36 -1.00 17.25
CA ALA A 159 2.94 -1.74 18.38
C ALA A 159 2.53 -3.22 18.36
N GLN A 160 3.33 -4.06 19.03
CA GLN A 160 3.08 -5.50 19.18
C GLN A 160 2.90 -5.84 20.68
N PRO A 161 1.78 -6.44 21.09
CA PRO A 161 0.63 -6.83 20.25
C PRO A 161 -0.15 -5.62 19.72
N ALA A 162 -0.76 -5.78 18.55
CA ALA A 162 -1.58 -4.74 17.95
C ALA A 162 -2.90 -4.56 18.71
N SER A 163 -3.43 -3.35 18.69
CA SER A 163 -4.71 -2.98 19.33
C SER A 163 -5.58 -2.24 18.32
N LYS A 164 -6.77 -2.79 18.02
CA LYS A 164 -7.73 -2.16 17.11
C LYS A 164 -8.04 -0.73 17.54
N LEU A 165 -8.31 -0.53 18.83
CA LEU A 165 -8.62 0.79 19.39
C LEU A 165 -7.44 1.76 19.23
N SER A 166 -6.20 1.29 19.38
CA SER A 166 -5.01 2.14 19.20
C SER A 166 -4.80 2.52 17.73
N LEU A 167 -5.11 1.63 16.78
CA LEU A 167 -5.11 1.91 15.33
C LEU A 167 -6.21 2.93 14.94
N GLU A 168 -7.42 2.76 15.47
CA GLU A 168 -8.53 3.71 15.25
C GLU A 168 -8.20 5.09 15.82
N ARG A 169 -7.60 5.15 17.02
CA ARG A 169 -7.12 6.40 17.62
C ARG A 169 -5.99 7.03 16.80
N ALA A 170 -5.09 6.23 16.25
CA ALA A 170 -4.04 6.72 15.36
C ALA A 170 -4.62 7.39 14.10
N GLN A 171 -5.63 6.75 13.48
CA GLN A 171 -6.34 7.36 12.35
C GLN A 171 -7.01 8.68 12.75
N ALA A 172 -7.73 8.69 13.88
CA ALA A 172 -8.37 9.91 14.39
C ALA A 172 -7.35 11.02 14.70
N ARG A 173 -6.15 10.67 15.19
CA ARG A 173 -5.06 11.62 15.43
C ARG A 173 -4.57 12.27 14.14
N VAL A 174 -4.33 11.49 13.08
CA VAL A 174 -3.88 12.03 11.78
C VAL A 174 -4.91 13.01 11.23
N LEU A 175 -6.19 12.63 11.20
CA LEU A 175 -7.27 13.52 10.75
C LEU A 175 -7.39 14.78 11.62
N GLY A 176 -7.27 14.64 12.94
CA GLY A 176 -7.26 15.78 13.86
C GLY A 176 -6.12 16.78 13.57
N VAL A 177 -4.91 16.28 13.28
CA VAL A 177 -3.75 17.11 12.91
C VAL A 177 -3.97 17.78 11.55
N LEU A 178 -4.52 17.06 10.56
CA LEU A 178 -4.82 17.61 9.24
C LEU A 178 -5.81 18.77 9.34
N ARG A 179 -6.93 18.59 10.04
CA ARG A 179 -7.88 19.69 10.29
C ARG A 179 -7.25 20.86 11.02
N GLY A 180 -6.40 20.59 12.01
CA GLY A 180 -5.66 21.63 12.73
C GLY A 180 -4.68 22.41 11.86
N ALA A 181 -4.23 21.83 10.75
CA ALA A 181 -3.40 22.47 9.72
C ALA A 181 -4.23 23.08 8.57
N GLY A 182 -5.56 23.04 8.65
CA GLY A 182 -6.44 23.53 7.58
C GLY A 182 -6.42 22.67 6.32
N VAL A 183 -6.03 21.40 6.43
CA VAL A 183 -6.07 20.42 5.33
C VAL A 183 -7.40 19.66 5.38
N ASP A 184 -8.04 19.46 4.24
CA ASP A 184 -9.27 18.66 4.15
C ASP A 184 -8.97 17.18 4.49
N ASP A 185 -9.78 16.59 5.36
CA ASP A 185 -9.71 15.17 5.71
C ASP A 185 -9.79 14.27 4.46
N ALA A 186 -10.57 14.69 3.44
CA ALA A 186 -10.73 13.95 2.19
C ALA A 186 -9.46 13.93 1.32
N ALA A 187 -8.53 14.86 1.53
CA ALA A 187 -7.26 14.88 0.79
C ALA A 187 -6.30 13.77 1.23
N ALA A 188 -6.48 13.22 2.44
CA ALA A 188 -5.60 12.18 2.96
C ALA A 188 -6.02 10.79 2.49
N LEU A 189 -5.19 10.18 1.66
CA LEU A 189 -5.38 8.84 1.12
C LEU A 189 -4.76 7.79 2.05
N LEU A 190 -5.61 7.11 2.83
CA LEU A 190 -5.22 6.02 3.72
C LEU A 190 -5.10 4.70 2.94
N SER A 191 -4.05 3.96 3.26
CA SER A 191 -3.90 2.54 2.94
C SER A 191 -3.56 1.75 4.20
N ILE A 192 -4.09 0.54 4.30
CA ILE A 192 -3.97 -0.35 5.46
C ILE A 192 -3.31 -1.64 5.01
N GLN A 193 -2.31 -2.10 5.76
CA GLN A 193 -1.66 -3.39 5.58
C GLN A 193 -1.75 -4.22 6.87
N ALA A 194 -2.06 -5.50 6.73
CA ALA A 194 -2.01 -6.49 7.81
C ALA A 194 -1.21 -7.71 7.36
N SER A 195 -0.21 -8.12 8.14
CA SER A 195 0.63 -9.29 7.89
C SER A 195 0.56 -10.26 9.07
N GLY A 196 0.57 -11.56 8.77
CA GLY A 196 0.57 -12.61 9.80
C GLY A 196 0.82 -13.98 9.19
N ASN A 197 0.90 -14.99 10.05
CA ASN A 197 0.95 -16.38 9.62
C ASN A 197 -0.47 -16.97 9.60
N GLY A 198 -0.82 -17.69 8.55
CA GLY A 198 -2.11 -18.34 8.42
C GLY A 198 -2.35 -19.38 9.51
N LEU A 199 -3.52 -19.34 10.15
CA LEU A 199 -3.96 -20.32 11.14
C LEU A 199 -4.11 -21.72 10.53
N ARG A 200 -4.49 -21.78 9.25
CA ARG A 200 -4.83 -23.01 8.51
C ARG A 200 -4.14 -23.01 7.15
N GLU A 201 -4.20 -24.17 6.48
CA GLU A 201 -3.70 -24.31 5.11
C GLU A 201 -4.44 -23.40 4.12
N ASP A 202 -5.73 -23.18 4.34
CA ASP A 202 -6.62 -22.43 3.46
C ASP A 202 -6.94 -21.02 3.99
N SER A 203 -6.16 -20.49 4.95
CA SER A 203 -6.47 -19.21 5.59
C SER A 203 -6.56 -18.03 4.60
N ALA A 204 -5.72 -18.02 3.55
CA ALA A 204 -5.80 -17.00 2.51
C ALA A 204 -7.12 -17.11 1.73
N GLU A 205 -7.51 -18.31 1.32
CA GLU A 205 -8.78 -18.56 0.63
C GLU A 205 -9.99 -18.22 1.51
N ARG A 206 -9.90 -18.47 2.81
CA ARG A 206 -10.96 -18.13 3.78
C ARG A 206 -11.11 -16.63 3.98
N ILE A 207 -10.01 -15.88 4.03
CA ILE A 207 -10.04 -14.40 4.01
C ILE A 207 -10.76 -13.91 2.75
N LEU A 208 -10.39 -14.44 1.58
CA LEU A 208 -10.97 -14.02 0.30
C LEU A 208 -12.46 -14.38 0.20
N ALA A 209 -12.86 -15.54 0.73
CA ALA A 209 -14.26 -15.94 0.81
C ALA A 209 -15.07 -15.02 1.75
N ALA A 210 -14.53 -14.68 2.92
CA ALA A 210 -15.16 -13.75 3.86
C ALA A 210 -15.27 -12.32 3.30
N ALA A 211 -14.32 -11.95 2.44
CA ALA A 211 -14.34 -10.70 1.70
C ALA A 211 -15.24 -10.74 0.46
N GLU A 212 -15.81 -11.89 0.07
CA GLU A 212 -16.53 -12.05 -1.21
C GLU A 212 -15.71 -11.53 -2.41
N ALA A 213 -14.40 -11.76 -2.36
CA ALA A 213 -13.44 -11.14 -3.24
C ALA A 213 -13.42 -11.81 -4.62
N ARG A 214 -13.63 -11.03 -5.68
CA ARG A 214 -13.43 -11.44 -7.07
C ARG A 214 -12.00 -11.12 -7.50
N ARG A 215 -11.25 -12.13 -7.93
CA ARG A 215 -9.87 -11.93 -8.42
C ARG A 215 -9.88 -11.18 -9.75
N LEU A 216 -9.09 -10.11 -9.82
CA LEU A 216 -8.83 -9.33 -11.02
C LEU A 216 -7.52 -9.78 -11.67
N ASP A 217 -6.48 -9.95 -10.85
CA ASP A 217 -5.14 -10.25 -11.34
C ASP A 217 -4.36 -11.18 -10.38
N LYS A 218 -3.33 -11.84 -10.91
CA LYS A 218 -2.42 -12.72 -10.16
C LYS A 218 -1.01 -12.64 -10.74
N TYR A 219 -0.08 -12.28 -9.88
CA TYR A 219 1.35 -12.42 -10.07
C TYR A 219 1.90 -13.58 -9.22
N GLU A 220 2.89 -14.28 -9.74
CA GLU A 220 3.50 -15.42 -9.07
C GLU A 220 4.98 -15.54 -9.46
N ASP A 221 5.85 -15.54 -8.45
CA ASP A 221 7.28 -15.85 -8.60
C ASP A 221 7.64 -17.15 -7.86
N GLU A 222 8.93 -17.47 -7.70
CA GLU A 222 9.36 -18.70 -7.03
C GLU A 222 8.97 -18.76 -5.54
N ALA A 223 8.82 -17.62 -4.87
CA ALA A 223 8.66 -17.51 -3.43
C ALA A 223 7.30 -16.96 -2.99
N THR A 224 6.59 -16.23 -3.83
CA THR A 224 5.43 -15.43 -3.46
C THR A 224 4.34 -15.48 -4.53
N ILE A 225 3.09 -15.55 -4.08
CA ILE A 225 1.91 -15.33 -4.91
C ILE A 225 1.31 -14.00 -4.45
N VAL A 226 1.12 -13.06 -5.38
CA VAL A 226 0.41 -11.81 -5.13
C VAL A 226 -0.83 -11.78 -6.00
N SER A 227 -1.99 -11.47 -5.44
CA SER A 227 -3.23 -11.41 -6.19
C SER A 227 -4.02 -10.16 -5.82
N THR A 228 -4.62 -9.55 -6.83
CA THR A 228 -5.42 -8.33 -6.71
C THR A 228 -6.88 -8.66 -6.91
N TYR A 229 -7.76 -8.06 -6.10
CA TYR A 229 -9.17 -8.39 -6.02
C TYR A 229 -10.05 -7.14 -5.99
N ALA A 230 -11.29 -7.34 -6.39
CA ALA A 230 -12.42 -6.44 -6.16
C ALA A 230 -13.37 -7.05 -5.11
N THR A 231 -13.92 -6.23 -4.24
CA THR A 231 -14.96 -6.60 -3.29
C THR A 231 -15.91 -5.43 -3.02
N ASP A 232 -17.19 -5.69 -2.77
CA ASP A 232 -18.13 -4.66 -2.30
C ASP A 232 -18.05 -4.45 -0.77
N ARG A 233 -17.24 -5.27 -0.09
CA ARG A 233 -17.03 -5.17 1.35
C ARG A 233 -16.07 -4.07 1.74
N LEU A 234 -15.34 -3.42 0.83
CA LEU A 234 -14.36 -2.38 1.16
C LEU A 234 -14.64 -1.08 0.41
N GLU A 235 -14.35 0.06 1.04
CA GLU A 235 -14.54 1.40 0.47
C GLU A 235 -13.29 1.88 -0.26
N GLY A 236 -12.13 1.81 0.41
CA GLY A 236 -10.85 2.22 -0.16
C GLY A 236 -10.55 1.45 -1.42
N SER A 237 -10.22 2.13 -2.51
CA SER A 237 -10.08 1.49 -3.83
C SER A 237 -9.14 2.25 -4.75
N VAL A 238 -8.72 1.60 -5.83
CA VAL A 238 -8.02 2.20 -6.95
C VAL A 238 -8.74 1.82 -8.23
N SER A 239 -8.87 2.77 -9.15
CA SER A 239 -9.35 2.48 -10.50
C SER A 239 -8.20 1.93 -11.34
N LEU A 240 -8.37 0.73 -11.88
CA LEU A 240 -7.49 0.11 -12.86
C LEU A 240 -8.10 0.33 -14.24
N GLU A 241 -7.29 0.82 -15.19
CA GLU A 241 -7.71 0.87 -16.59
C GLU A 241 -7.72 -0.54 -17.17
N ALA A 242 -8.87 -0.96 -17.71
CA ALA A 242 -9.03 -2.21 -18.46
C ALA A 242 -9.56 -1.90 -19.87
N ASP A 243 -9.36 -2.85 -20.78
CA ASP A 243 -9.75 -2.72 -22.20
C ASP A 243 -11.27 -2.51 -22.38
N ASP A 244 -12.08 -2.91 -21.40
CA ASP A 244 -13.54 -2.81 -21.38
C ASP A 244 -14.10 -1.75 -20.40
N GLY A 245 -13.24 -0.94 -19.78
CA GLY A 245 -13.63 0.12 -18.84
C GLY A 245 -12.68 0.22 -17.64
N SER A 246 -13.04 1.04 -16.64
CA SER A 246 -12.29 1.08 -15.38
C SER A 246 -12.79 0.00 -14.42
N GLU A 247 -11.92 -0.91 -13.98
CA GLU A 247 -12.22 -1.85 -12.90
C GLU A 247 -11.76 -1.29 -11.54
N ARG A 248 -12.53 -1.56 -10.48
CA ARG A 248 -12.19 -1.14 -9.12
C ARG A 248 -11.43 -2.24 -8.38
N ALA A 249 -10.16 -2.03 -8.08
CA ALA A 249 -9.38 -2.89 -7.18
C ALA A 249 -9.35 -2.31 -5.77
N ASN A 250 -9.53 -3.15 -4.76
CA ASN A 250 -9.56 -2.68 -3.36
C ASN A 250 -9.07 -3.68 -2.33
N LEU A 251 -8.52 -4.80 -2.78
CA LEU A 251 -7.89 -5.77 -1.91
C LEU A 251 -6.71 -6.41 -2.65
N GLN A 252 -5.56 -6.48 -1.99
CA GLN A 252 -4.42 -7.23 -2.49
C GLN A 252 -3.94 -8.19 -1.41
N LEU A 253 -3.65 -9.44 -1.80
CA LEU A 253 -3.18 -10.48 -0.91
C LEU A 253 -1.87 -11.05 -1.45
N ALA A 254 -0.84 -11.05 -0.62
CA ALA A 254 0.43 -11.74 -0.85
C ALA A 254 0.56 -12.95 0.08
N GLN A 255 1.08 -14.06 -0.45
CA GLN A 255 1.25 -15.31 0.28
C GLN A 255 2.59 -15.97 -0.06
N SER A 256 3.31 -16.48 0.94
CA SER A 256 4.57 -17.21 0.74
C SER A 256 4.33 -18.60 0.15
N LYS A 257 5.20 -19.09 -0.73
CA LYS A 257 5.12 -20.46 -1.27
C LYS A 257 5.82 -21.50 -0.38
N PRO A 258 5.29 -22.74 -0.33
CA PRO A 258 3.97 -23.15 -0.82
C PRO A 258 2.86 -22.58 0.08
N GLY A 259 1.92 -21.82 -0.51
CA GLY A 259 0.93 -21.02 0.22
C GLY A 259 -0.04 -21.83 1.07
N ASN A 260 -0.35 -23.05 0.64
CA ASN A 260 -1.41 -23.82 1.25
C ASN A 260 -0.85 -24.76 2.34
N LYS A 261 -0.24 -24.15 3.36
CA LYS A 261 0.30 -24.84 4.54
C LYS A 261 -0.02 -24.03 5.79
N PRO A 262 -0.22 -24.67 6.95
CA PRO A 262 -0.41 -23.93 8.18
C PRO A 262 0.85 -23.11 8.46
N GLY A 263 0.68 -21.87 8.90
CA GLY A 263 1.78 -20.96 9.15
C GLY A 263 2.37 -20.30 7.90
N ALA A 264 1.76 -20.44 6.72
CA ALA A 264 2.17 -19.65 5.55
C ALA A 264 2.03 -18.16 5.84
N ALA A 265 3.03 -17.36 5.46
CA ALA A 265 2.97 -15.91 5.63
C ALA A 265 1.93 -15.32 4.67
N ILE A 266 1.02 -14.53 5.20
CA ILE A 266 -0.06 -13.85 4.49
C ILE A 266 0.10 -12.34 4.77
N THR A 267 0.03 -11.53 3.73
CA THR A 267 -0.10 -10.07 3.84
C THR A 267 -1.29 -9.60 3.04
N ILE A 268 -2.10 -8.74 3.64
CA ILE A 268 -3.31 -8.16 3.08
C ILE A 268 -3.13 -6.64 3.00
N GLY A 269 -3.46 -6.04 1.86
CA GLY A 269 -3.42 -4.58 1.64
C GLY A 269 -4.75 -4.05 1.14
N VAL A 270 -5.16 -2.88 1.63
CA VAL A 270 -6.34 -2.14 1.20
C VAL A 270 -5.99 -0.66 0.99
N PRO A 271 -6.23 -0.09 -0.21
CA PRO A 271 -6.69 -0.79 -1.41
C PRO A 271 -5.65 -1.75 -2.00
N LEU A 272 -4.36 -1.44 -1.86
CA LEU A 272 -3.24 -2.24 -2.35
C LEU A 272 -2.16 -2.35 -1.27
N LEU A 273 -1.22 -3.29 -1.44
CA LEU A 273 -0.04 -3.38 -0.59
C LEU A 273 0.83 -2.15 -0.82
N THR A 274 1.05 -1.37 0.24
CA THR A 274 1.99 -0.25 0.20
C THR A 274 3.36 -0.78 0.59
N GLY A 275 4.34 -0.70 -0.32
CA GLY A 275 5.65 -1.34 -0.20
C GLY A 275 6.34 -1.17 1.16
N GLU A 276 6.07 -2.11 2.07
CA GLU A 276 6.89 -2.53 3.20
C GLU A 276 6.59 -4.02 3.41
N ALA A 277 7.18 -4.85 2.54
CA ALA A 277 7.38 -6.26 2.86
C ALA A 277 8.44 -6.30 3.96
N GLY A 278 7.97 -6.24 5.22
CA GLY A 278 8.85 -6.15 6.38
C GLY A 278 9.82 -7.33 6.49
N ARG A 279 10.93 -7.07 7.16
CA ARG A 279 11.54 -8.05 8.07
C ARG A 279 11.76 -7.39 9.44
N PRO A 280 11.72 -8.18 10.53
CA PRO A 280 12.02 -7.73 11.88
C PRO A 280 13.44 -7.19 12.03
#